data_AF-A0A4P9YIX2-F1
#
_entry.id   AF-A0A4P9YIX2-F1
#
_cell.length_a   1.000
_cell.length_b   1.000
_cell.length_c   1.000
_cell.angle_alpha   90.00
_cell.angle_beta   90.00
_cell.angle_gamma   90.00
#
_symmetry.space_group_name_H-M   'P 1'
#
loop_
_entity.id
_entity.type
_entity.pdbx_description
1 polymer ?
#
loop_
_entity_poly.entity_id
_entity_poly.type
_entity_poly.pdbx_seq_one_letter_code
_entity_poly.pdbx_strand_id
1 'polypeptide(L)'
;PPIEMILNLMEYLISVIFLLSLNQTSAFHVDEEFKYVTLGSLIKLTHKSTSYKLHSHNVMYSTGSQQQRVRDCNKLKSQKIKCGQNIRLKHSETKKYLHSHYHTSVLSNNQEISAYDGSDSGDNWTLECSKTFWERENDVRLKHADTKMYLTTSSSYSFTQGPIPGQLEVHGYAIKNNNNIWIAQEGYYFQQE
;
A
#
# COMPACT_ATOMS: atom_id res chain seq x y z
N PRO A 1 26.72 45.21 -34.50
CA PRO A 1 26.48 46.21 -33.42
C PRO A 1 26.35 45.52 -32.05
N PRO A 2 26.88 46.11 -30.95
CA PRO A 2 26.81 45.52 -29.62
C PRO A 2 25.38 45.23 -29.13
N ILE A 3 24.41 46.00 -29.63
CA ILE A 3 22.98 45.92 -29.24
C ILE A 3 22.32 44.62 -29.75
N GLU A 4 22.56 44.22 -31.00
CA GLU A 4 22.06 42.96 -31.58
C GLU A 4 22.51 41.74 -30.77
N MET A 5 23.76 41.76 -30.30
CA MET A 5 24.32 40.70 -29.48
C MET A 5 23.64 40.62 -28.11
N ILE A 6 23.32 41.77 -27.51
CA ILE A 6 22.59 41.84 -26.24
C ILE A 6 21.16 41.33 -26.40
N LEU A 7 20.47 41.67 -27.49
CA LEU A 7 19.10 41.20 -27.76
C LEU A 7 19.05 39.67 -27.91
N ASN A 8 19.96 39.07 -28.67
CA ASN A 8 20.03 37.61 -28.81
C ASN A 8 20.37 36.90 -27.48
N LEU A 9 21.23 37.49 -26.65
CA LEU A 9 21.52 36.96 -25.31
C LEU A 9 20.30 37.00 -24.40
N MET A 10 19.49 38.07 -24.49
CA MET A 10 18.26 38.22 -23.71
C MET A 10 17.18 37.22 -24.16
N GLU A 11 17.01 37.00 -25.46
CA GLU A 11 16.08 36.00 -25.99
C GLU A 11 16.48 34.58 -25.56
N TYR A 12 17.78 34.25 -25.60
CA TYR A 12 18.28 32.98 -25.10
C TYR A 12 18.01 32.81 -23.61
N LEU A 13 18.24 33.86 -22.80
CA LEU A 13 17.95 33.84 -21.37
C LEU A 13 16.46 33.59 -21.08
N ILE A 14 15.57 34.25 -21.82
CA ILE A 14 14.11 34.08 -21.68
C ILE A 14 13.69 32.65 -22.02
N SER A 15 14.23 32.08 -23.10
CA SER A 15 13.94 30.69 -23.49
C SER A 15 14.42 29.66 -22.46
N VAL A 16 15.58 29.88 -21.84
CA VAL A 16 16.11 29.04 -20.77
C VAL A 16 15.24 29.13 -19.51
N ILE A 17 14.80 30.33 -19.12
CA ILE A 17 13.88 30.52 -17.98
C ILE A 17 12.53 29.83 -18.24
N PHE A 18 12.02 29.90 -19.47
CA PHE A 18 10.78 29.22 -19.86
C PHE A 18 10.92 27.69 -19.85
N LEU A 19 12.06 27.15 -20.28
CA LEU A 19 12.34 25.70 -20.19
C LEU A 19 12.51 25.22 -18.75
N LEU A 20 13.06 26.06 -17.87
CA LEU A 20 13.18 25.75 -16.44
C LEU A 20 11.81 25.78 -15.72
N SER A 21 10.87 26.63 -16.14
CA SER A 21 9.54 26.72 -15.52
C SER A 21 8.57 25.60 -15.93
N LEU A 22 8.86 24.88 -17.02
CA LEU A 22 8.12 23.68 -17.46
C LEU A 22 8.43 22.41 -16.63
N ASN A 23 9.42 22.46 -15.73
CA ASN A 23 9.76 21.35 -14.83
C ASN A 23 9.06 21.42 -13.46
N GLN A 24 7.86 21.97 -13.41
CA GLN A 24 7.02 21.85 -12.21
C GLN A 24 6.40 20.45 -12.18
N THR A 25 7.14 19.49 -11.62
CA THR A 25 6.52 18.27 -11.11
C THR A 25 5.61 18.69 -9.96
N SER A 26 4.29 18.68 -10.19
CA SER A 26 3.33 18.90 -9.11
C SER A 26 3.42 17.69 -8.17
N ALA A 27 4.23 17.82 -7.13
CA ALA A 27 4.22 16.87 -6.03
C ALA A 27 2.78 16.79 -5.50
N PHE A 28 2.26 15.56 -5.35
CA PHE A 28 0.91 15.36 -4.81
C PHE A 28 0.83 15.99 -3.42
N HIS A 29 0.05 17.07 -3.31
CA HIS A 29 -0.06 17.82 -2.06
C HIS A 29 -1.04 17.08 -1.14
N VAL A 30 -0.49 16.31 -0.20
CA VAL A 30 -1.26 15.72 0.89
C VAL A 30 -1.50 16.79 1.94
N ASP A 31 -2.77 17.05 2.23
CA ASP A 31 -3.13 17.91 3.36
C ASP A 31 -2.57 17.32 4.68
N GLU A 32 -1.85 18.13 5.45
CA GLU A 32 -1.19 17.71 6.69
C GLU A 32 -2.20 17.09 7.68
N GLU A 33 -3.47 17.53 7.63
CA GLU A 33 -4.57 16.99 8.44
C GLU A 33 -4.90 15.52 8.12
N PHE A 34 -4.56 15.04 6.91
CA PHE A 34 -4.87 13.70 6.41
C PHE A 34 -3.62 12.91 5.99
N LYS A 35 -2.45 13.34 6.47
CA LYS A 35 -1.14 12.78 6.10
C LYS A 35 -0.91 11.34 6.55
N TYR A 36 -1.46 10.96 7.70
CA TYR A 36 -1.19 9.65 8.30
C TYR A 36 -2.33 8.66 8.04
N VAL A 37 -1.95 7.38 7.94
CA VAL A 37 -2.90 6.28 8.04
C VAL A 37 -3.25 6.10 9.52
N THR A 38 -4.54 6.20 9.81
CA THR A 38 -5.08 5.99 11.16
C THR A 38 -5.80 4.64 11.23
N LEU A 39 -6.01 4.14 12.45
CA LEU A 39 -6.85 2.95 12.63
C LEU A 39 -8.23 3.19 12.03
N GLY A 40 -8.78 2.20 11.32
CA GLY A 40 -10.09 2.32 10.68
C GLY A 40 -10.10 3.09 9.36
N SER A 41 -9.00 3.73 8.94
CA SER A 41 -8.85 4.26 7.58
C SER A 41 -9.16 3.19 6.54
N LEU A 42 -9.87 3.57 5.48
CA LEU A 42 -10.09 2.71 4.31
C LEU A 42 -9.01 3.06 3.29
N ILE A 43 -8.09 2.14 3.02
CA ILE A 43 -6.95 2.39 2.13
C ILE A 43 -6.97 1.45 0.93
N LYS A 44 -6.37 1.87 -0.19
CA LYS A 44 -5.89 0.92 -1.19
C LYS A 44 -4.39 0.78 -1.06
N LEU A 45 -3.92 -0.46 -1.00
CA LEU A 45 -2.49 -0.74 -0.87
C LEU A 45 -1.93 -1.04 -2.25
N THR A 46 -1.13 -0.13 -2.78
CA THR A 46 -0.54 -0.24 -4.13
C THR A 46 0.86 -0.84 -4.04
N HIS A 47 1.12 -1.87 -4.83
CA HIS A 47 2.45 -2.42 -5.01
C HIS A 47 3.30 -1.46 -5.84
N LYS A 48 4.47 -1.09 -5.33
CA LYS A 48 5.27 0.00 -5.93
C LYS A 48 5.75 -0.30 -7.34
N SER A 49 6.24 -1.52 -7.61
CA SER A 49 6.90 -1.80 -8.90
C SER A 49 5.92 -2.09 -10.04
N THR A 50 4.72 -2.60 -9.74
CA THR A 50 3.72 -2.96 -10.76
C THR A 50 2.48 -2.08 -10.75
N SER A 51 2.36 -1.15 -9.81
CA SER A 51 1.15 -0.38 -9.52
C SER A 51 -0.09 -1.23 -9.22
N TYR A 52 0.10 -2.53 -8.98
CA TYR A 52 -0.98 -3.47 -8.72
C TYR A 52 -1.56 -3.22 -7.32
N LYS A 53 -2.88 -3.10 -7.23
CA LYS A 53 -3.55 -2.86 -5.95
C LYS A 53 -3.89 -4.18 -5.28
N LEU A 54 -3.51 -4.32 -4.02
CA LEU A 54 -3.93 -5.44 -3.20
C LEU A 54 -5.46 -5.50 -3.19
N HIS A 55 -6.02 -6.64 -3.56
CA HIS A 55 -7.45 -6.85 -3.60
C HIS A 55 -7.81 -8.29 -3.25
N SER A 56 -9.07 -8.49 -2.88
CA SER A 56 -9.68 -9.80 -2.68
C SER A 56 -11.00 -9.83 -3.43
N HIS A 57 -11.45 -11.02 -3.83
CA HIS A 57 -12.70 -11.21 -4.56
C HIS A 57 -13.52 -12.33 -3.92
N ASN A 58 -14.82 -12.39 -4.21
CA ASN A 58 -15.75 -13.33 -3.59
C ASN A 58 -15.71 -14.73 -4.24
N VAL A 59 -14.52 -15.29 -4.48
CA VAL A 59 -14.34 -16.72 -4.78
C VAL A 59 -13.97 -17.38 -3.46
N MET A 60 -14.90 -18.17 -2.92
CA MET A 60 -14.77 -18.75 -1.59
C MET A 60 -14.01 -20.08 -1.58
N TYR A 61 -13.21 -20.27 -0.54
CA TYR A 61 -13.21 -21.48 0.28
C TYR A 61 -13.74 -21.04 1.68
N SER A 62 -14.66 -21.77 2.32
CA SER A 62 -15.82 -21.22 3.09
C SER A 62 -15.71 -21.01 4.63
N THR A 63 -16.34 -19.92 5.15
CA THR A 63 -17.09 -19.66 6.45
C THR A 63 -16.51 -18.87 7.67
N GLY A 64 -17.32 -17.90 8.20
CA GLY A 64 -17.56 -17.48 9.63
C GLY A 64 -16.99 -16.11 10.13
N SER A 65 -17.50 -15.31 11.10
CA SER A 65 -18.75 -15.21 11.90
C SER A 65 -19.02 -13.70 12.22
N GLN A 66 -20.29 -13.30 12.21
CA GLN A 66 -20.76 -11.92 12.37
C GLN A 66 -20.79 -11.46 13.85
N GLN A 67 -19.83 -10.64 14.30
CA GLN A 67 -19.97 -9.90 15.57
C GLN A 67 -19.41 -8.47 15.50
N GLN A 68 -20.09 -7.57 16.22
CA GLN A 68 -19.80 -6.15 16.38
C GLN A 68 -19.17 -5.88 17.76
N ARG A 69 -18.19 -4.98 17.86
CA ARG A 69 -17.71 -4.44 19.15
C ARG A 69 -18.16 -2.99 19.33
N VAL A 70 -18.84 -2.71 20.44
CA VAL A 70 -19.22 -1.36 20.90
C VAL A 70 -18.18 -0.88 21.90
N ARG A 71 -17.39 0.12 21.52
CA ARG A 71 -16.73 1.12 22.38
C ARG A 71 -16.75 2.42 21.59
N ASP A 72 -16.74 3.56 22.26
CA ASP A 72 -16.77 4.89 21.64
C ASP A 72 -15.75 4.97 20.49
N CYS A 73 -16.25 4.90 19.26
CA CYS A 73 -15.53 4.38 18.10
C CYS A 73 -14.77 5.48 17.35
N ASN A 74 -14.97 6.74 17.72
CA ASN A 74 -14.35 7.86 17.02
C ASN A 74 -12.91 8.09 17.48
N LYS A 75 -12.63 7.95 18.79
CA LYS A 75 -11.30 8.21 19.35
C LYS A 75 -10.22 7.21 18.92
N LEU A 76 -10.63 5.98 18.60
CA LEU A 76 -9.70 4.98 18.05
C LEU A 76 -9.47 5.20 16.55
N LYS A 77 -10.42 5.79 15.81
CA LYS A 77 -10.34 5.94 14.35
C LYS A 77 -9.36 7.02 13.88
N SER A 78 -9.04 7.99 14.73
CA SER A 78 -8.07 9.06 14.45
C SER A 78 -6.66 8.71 14.94
N GLN A 79 -6.46 7.55 15.59
CA GLN A 79 -5.15 7.17 16.12
C GLN A 79 -4.17 6.82 15.00
N LYS A 80 -3.07 7.56 14.93
CA LYS A 80 -1.94 7.31 14.03
C LYS A 80 -1.32 5.95 14.30
N ILE A 81 -1.05 5.19 13.24
CA ILE A 81 -0.39 3.88 13.34
C ILE A 81 1.13 4.10 13.42
N LYS A 82 1.78 3.55 14.45
CA LYS A 82 3.24 3.63 14.61
C LYS A 82 3.94 2.63 13.70
N CYS A 83 5.08 3.03 13.12
CA CYS A 83 5.97 2.08 12.47
C CYS A 83 6.48 1.06 13.51
N GLY A 84 6.57 -0.22 13.13
CA GLY A 84 6.87 -1.35 14.00
C GLY A 84 5.66 -1.95 14.72
N GLN A 85 4.49 -1.34 14.65
CA GLN A 85 3.27 -1.86 15.26
C GLN A 85 2.70 -3.04 14.45
N ASN A 86 2.12 -4.03 15.14
CA ASN A 86 1.28 -5.04 14.51
C ASN A 86 -0.11 -4.48 14.18
N ILE A 87 -0.53 -4.68 12.94
CA ILE A 87 -1.83 -4.30 12.42
C ILE A 87 -2.55 -5.50 11.82
N ARG A 88 -3.85 -5.37 11.59
CA ARG A 88 -4.65 -6.31 10.80
C ARG A 88 -5.34 -5.54 9.68
N LEU A 89 -5.27 -6.06 8.46
CA LEU A 89 -5.93 -5.47 7.31
C LEU A 89 -7.19 -6.26 7.01
N LYS A 90 -8.35 -5.60 7.08
CA LYS A 90 -9.65 -6.21 6.82
C LYS A 90 -10.15 -5.78 5.45
N HIS A 91 -10.48 -6.73 4.59
CA HIS A 91 -11.06 -6.45 3.29
C HIS A 91 -12.45 -5.82 3.47
N SER A 92 -12.69 -4.68 2.81
CA SER A 92 -13.87 -3.84 3.04
C SER A 92 -15.17 -4.53 2.63
N GLU A 93 -15.17 -5.28 1.52
CA GLU A 93 -16.35 -5.97 0.99
C GLU A 93 -16.63 -7.26 1.77
N THR A 94 -15.68 -8.21 1.72
CA THR A 94 -15.84 -9.59 2.23
C THR A 94 -15.68 -9.70 3.74
N LYS A 95 -15.18 -8.66 4.41
CA LYS A 95 -14.91 -8.63 5.86
C LYS A 95 -13.89 -9.68 6.33
N LYS A 96 -13.14 -10.29 5.43
CA LYS A 96 -12.05 -11.23 5.72
C LYS A 96 -10.74 -10.48 6.05
N TYR A 97 -9.85 -11.11 6.80
CA TYR A 97 -8.54 -10.54 7.12
C TYR A 97 -7.47 -11.00 6.13
N LEU A 98 -6.52 -10.12 5.82
CA LEU A 98 -5.28 -10.50 5.15
C LEU A 98 -4.52 -11.47 6.07
N HIS A 99 -4.30 -12.69 5.59
CA HIS A 99 -3.85 -13.80 6.41
C HIS A 99 -2.69 -14.55 5.76
N SER A 100 -1.85 -15.18 6.58
CA SER A 100 -0.84 -16.11 6.11
C SER A 100 -0.54 -17.20 7.14
N HIS A 101 -0.05 -18.33 6.66
CA HIS A 101 0.25 -19.54 7.44
C HIS A 101 1.25 -20.43 6.69
N TYR A 102 1.72 -21.51 7.29
CA TYR A 102 2.71 -22.41 6.68
C TYR A 102 2.10 -23.29 5.57
N HIS A 103 1.66 -22.65 4.50
CA HIS A 103 1.14 -23.29 3.29
C HIS A 103 1.83 -22.70 2.06
N THR A 104 1.94 -23.50 1.01
CA THR A 104 2.60 -23.12 -0.24
C THR A 104 1.63 -22.36 -1.15
N SER A 105 2.12 -21.31 -1.82
CA SER A 105 1.36 -20.52 -2.78
C SER A 105 1.23 -21.24 -4.13
N VAL A 106 0.22 -20.87 -4.92
CA VAL A 106 -0.23 -21.61 -6.11
C VAL A 106 0.74 -21.55 -7.28
N LEU A 107 1.34 -20.37 -7.57
CA LEU A 107 2.18 -20.15 -8.74
C LEU A 107 3.67 -20.15 -8.40
N SER A 108 4.07 -19.40 -7.38
CA SER A 108 5.50 -19.20 -7.08
C SER A 108 6.11 -20.23 -6.13
N ASN A 109 5.30 -21.12 -5.56
CA ASN A 109 5.71 -22.05 -4.50
C ASN A 109 6.31 -21.37 -3.26
N ASN A 110 5.97 -20.10 -3.02
CA ASN A 110 6.34 -19.35 -1.84
C ASN A 110 5.32 -19.57 -0.71
N GLN A 111 5.27 -18.70 0.31
CA GLN A 111 4.22 -18.79 1.33
C GLN A 111 2.88 -18.25 0.80
N GLU A 112 1.79 -18.96 1.06
CA GLU A 112 0.45 -18.53 0.71
C GLU A 112 0.03 -17.28 1.50
N ILE A 113 -0.58 -16.33 0.78
CA ILE A 113 -1.33 -15.21 1.35
C ILE A 113 -2.79 -15.37 0.95
N SER A 114 -3.69 -15.27 1.92
CA SER A 114 -5.11 -15.51 1.71
C SER A 114 -5.98 -14.44 2.39
N ALA A 115 -7.29 -14.51 2.12
CA ALA A 115 -8.30 -13.76 2.85
C ALA A 115 -9.05 -14.73 3.77
N TYR A 116 -8.82 -14.62 5.08
CA TYR A 116 -9.33 -15.56 6.07
C TYR A 116 -10.65 -15.08 6.70
N ASP A 117 -11.61 -15.99 6.77
CA ASP A 117 -12.95 -15.78 7.35
C ASP A 117 -12.93 -16.20 8.82
N GLY A 118 -12.30 -15.38 9.65
CA GLY A 118 -12.01 -15.67 11.04
C GLY A 118 -11.10 -14.60 11.62
N SER A 119 -10.58 -14.82 12.84
CA SER A 119 -9.44 -14.01 13.26
C SER A 119 -8.55 -14.67 14.29
N ASP A 120 -7.25 -14.72 14.01
CA ASP A 120 -6.22 -15.34 14.84
C ASP A 120 -4.87 -14.59 14.76
N SER A 121 -3.76 -15.24 15.10
CA SER A 121 -2.42 -14.63 15.04
C SER A 121 -1.89 -14.48 13.61
N GLY A 122 -2.35 -15.30 12.66
CA GLY A 122 -1.98 -15.27 11.24
C GLY A 122 -2.53 -14.06 10.47
N ASP A 123 -3.36 -13.24 11.12
CA ASP A 123 -3.81 -11.95 10.57
C ASP A 123 -2.90 -10.78 10.93
N ASN A 124 -1.90 -11.00 11.80
CA ASN A 124 -1.06 -9.93 12.32
C ASN A 124 0.10 -9.63 11.37
N TRP A 125 0.19 -8.36 10.96
CA TRP A 125 1.26 -7.85 10.10
C TRP A 125 2.02 -6.74 10.82
N THR A 126 3.32 -6.91 11.00
CA THR A 126 4.20 -5.84 11.47
C THR A 126 4.41 -4.84 10.34
N LEU A 127 4.00 -3.59 10.58
CA LEU A 127 4.23 -2.49 9.65
C LEU A 127 5.68 -2.02 9.74
N GLU A 128 6.44 -2.14 8.66
CA GLU A 128 7.79 -1.60 8.57
C GLU A 128 7.81 -0.35 7.68
N CYS A 129 8.19 0.79 8.27
CA CYS A 129 8.33 2.07 7.58
C CYS A 129 9.48 2.89 8.17
N SER A 130 9.98 3.88 7.42
CA SER A 130 11.17 4.67 7.76
C SER A 130 10.89 5.83 8.73
N LYS A 131 9.62 6.19 8.91
CA LYS A 131 9.16 7.31 9.75
C LYS A 131 8.73 6.80 11.13
N THR A 132 8.24 7.71 11.97
CA THR A 132 7.66 7.37 13.28
C THR A 132 6.27 6.74 13.13
N PHE A 133 5.48 7.25 12.18
CA PHE A 133 4.12 6.84 11.92
C PHE A 133 3.93 6.47 10.45
N TRP A 134 2.86 5.72 10.16
CA TRP A 134 2.48 5.37 8.80
C TRP A 134 2.00 6.61 8.04
N GLU A 135 2.86 7.19 7.23
CA GLU A 135 2.50 8.26 6.29
C GLU A 135 1.95 7.67 5.00
N ARG A 136 0.92 8.29 4.45
CA ARG A 136 0.40 7.98 3.11
C ARG A 136 1.45 8.29 2.05
N GLU A 137 1.29 7.70 0.87
CA GLU A 137 2.18 7.95 -0.29
C GLU A 137 3.67 7.64 -0.04
N ASN A 138 3.99 6.98 1.09
CA ASN A 138 5.33 6.58 1.46
C ASN A 138 5.48 5.06 1.43
N ASP A 139 6.71 4.63 1.16
CA ASP A 139 7.09 3.22 1.10
C ASP A 139 6.93 2.53 2.47
N VAL A 140 6.19 1.44 2.48
CA VAL A 140 6.05 0.54 3.62
C VAL A 140 6.26 -0.91 3.21
N ARG A 141 6.53 -1.77 4.20
CA ARG A 141 6.45 -3.22 4.06
C ARG A 141 5.52 -3.78 5.13
N LEU A 142 4.86 -4.88 4.79
CA LEU A 142 4.05 -5.64 5.73
C LEU A 142 4.74 -6.97 5.93
N LYS A 143 5.24 -7.20 7.13
CA LYS A 143 5.90 -8.44 7.52
C LYS A 143 4.94 -9.26 8.36
N HIS A 144 4.65 -10.48 7.93
CA HIS A 144 3.79 -11.37 8.68
C HIS A 144 4.38 -11.65 10.06
N ALA A 145 3.60 -11.45 11.12
CA ALA A 145 4.12 -11.45 12.48
C ALA A 145 4.60 -12.84 12.91
N ASP A 146 3.93 -13.91 12.48
CA ASP A 146 4.26 -15.27 12.89
C ASP A 146 5.40 -15.84 12.04
N THR A 147 5.25 -15.83 10.71
CA THR A 147 6.20 -16.50 9.79
C THR A 147 7.34 -15.61 9.30
N LYS A 148 7.30 -14.31 9.61
CA LYS A 148 8.32 -13.31 9.24
C LYS A 148 8.45 -13.06 7.73
N MET A 149 7.57 -13.60 6.90
CA MET A 149 7.57 -13.35 5.46
C MET A 149 6.97 -11.98 5.12
N TYR A 150 7.49 -11.34 4.09
CA TYR A 150 6.98 -10.07 3.60
C TYR A 150 5.87 -10.29 2.57
N LEU A 151 4.80 -9.50 2.67
CA LEU A 151 3.77 -9.41 1.64
C LEU A 151 4.41 -8.99 0.31
N THR A 152 4.34 -9.85 -0.69
CA THR A 152 5.09 -9.72 -1.94
C THR A 152 4.18 -10.00 -3.13
N THR A 153 4.41 -9.32 -4.24
CA THR A 153 3.80 -9.68 -5.53
C THR A 153 4.79 -9.41 -6.66
N SER A 154 4.64 -10.10 -7.79
CA SER A 154 5.56 -9.96 -8.93
C SER A 154 4.80 -10.15 -10.24
N SER A 155 5.18 -9.38 -11.26
CA SER A 155 4.66 -9.55 -12.63
C SER A 155 5.01 -10.92 -13.24
N SER A 156 6.00 -11.62 -12.70
CA SER A 156 6.37 -12.97 -13.11
C SER A 156 5.33 -14.04 -12.74
N TYR A 157 4.45 -13.77 -11.77
CA TYR A 157 3.47 -14.73 -11.27
C TYR A 157 2.05 -14.21 -11.53
N SER A 158 1.66 -14.19 -12.80
CA SER A 158 0.33 -13.77 -13.23
C SER A 158 -0.54 -14.98 -13.56
N PHE A 159 -1.78 -14.99 -13.09
CA PHE A 159 -2.77 -16.00 -13.46
C PHE A 159 -3.14 -15.84 -14.94
N THR A 160 -2.84 -16.84 -15.76
CA THR A 160 -3.13 -16.80 -17.21
C THR A 160 -4.46 -17.46 -17.57
N GLN A 161 -5.00 -18.28 -16.67
CA GLN A 161 -6.22 -19.07 -16.86
C GLN A 161 -7.08 -19.03 -15.58
N GLY A 162 -8.33 -19.48 -15.69
CA GLY A 162 -9.27 -19.53 -14.56
C GLY A 162 -10.12 -18.25 -14.41
N PRO A 163 -10.72 -18.00 -13.24
CA PRO A 163 -11.70 -16.93 -13.03
C PRO A 163 -11.08 -15.53 -12.93
N ILE A 164 -9.75 -15.43 -12.82
CA ILE A 164 -9.03 -14.19 -12.53
C ILE A 164 -7.82 -13.96 -13.46
N PRO A 165 -7.98 -14.08 -14.79
CA PRO A 165 -6.86 -13.91 -15.71
C PRO A 165 -6.28 -12.48 -15.62
N GLY A 166 -4.96 -12.37 -15.66
CA GLY A 166 -4.21 -11.12 -15.54
C GLY A 166 -3.99 -10.62 -14.11
N GLN A 167 -4.60 -11.26 -13.10
CA GLN A 167 -4.29 -10.96 -11.70
C GLN A 167 -2.91 -11.50 -11.32
N LEU A 168 -2.21 -10.80 -10.43
CA LEU A 168 -0.91 -11.22 -9.92
C LEU A 168 -1.10 -12.02 -8.63
N GLU A 169 -0.33 -13.10 -8.48
CA GLU A 169 -0.21 -13.80 -7.21
C GLU A 169 0.41 -12.88 -6.16
N VAL A 170 -0.27 -12.80 -5.02
CA VAL A 170 0.28 -12.25 -3.79
C VAL A 170 0.78 -13.42 -2.93
N HIS A 171 2.04 -13.35 -2.50
CA HIS A 171 2.70 -14.42 -1.75
C HIS A 171 3.59 -13.83 -0.64
N GLY A 172 4.00 -14.66 0.31
CA GLY A 172 4.96 -14.32 1.35
C GLY A 172 6.38 -14.67 0.92
N TYR A 173 7.30 -13.70 0.97
CA TYR A 173 8.71 -13.90 0.62
C TYR A 173 9.64 -13.51 1.76
N ALA A 174 10.70 -14.28 2.01
CA ALA A 174 11.55 -14.11 3.20
C ALA A 174 12.45 -12.86 3.15
N ILE A 175 12.80 -12.39 1.95
CA ILE A 175 13.87 -11.41 1.76
C ILE A 175 13.30 -10.06 1.31
N LYS A 176 13.76 -8.96 1.92
CA LYS A 176 13.41 -7.60 1.48
C LYS A 176 13.93 -7.36 0.06
N ASN A 177 13.06 -6.89 -0.83
CA ASN A 177 13.41 -6.51 -2.20
C ASN A 177 12.42 -5.45 -2.71
N ASN A 178 12.44 -5.16 -4.01
CA ASN A 178 11.55 -4.17 -4.62
C ASN A 178 10.10 -4.68 -4.82
N ASN A 179 9.89 -5.99 -4.71
CA ASN A 179 8.59 -6.65 -4.89
C ASN A 179 7.77 -6.77 -3.60
N ASN A 180 8.31 -6.29 -2.48
CA ASN A 180 7.60 -6.19 -1.21
C ASN A 180 7.45 -4.75 -0.71
N ILE A 181 7.56 -3.77 -1.60
CA ILE A 181 7.29 -2.37 -1.30
C ILE A 181 5.84 -2.05 -1.66
N TRP A 182 5.12 -1.54 -0.68
CA TRP A 182 3.74 -1.12 -0.80
C TRP A 182 3.60 0.35 -0.42
N ILE A 183 2.55 0.98 -0.92
CA ILE A 183 2.21 2.37 -0.65
C ILE A 183 0.72 2.42 -0.32
N ALA A 184 0.36 3.05 0.81
CA ALA A 184 -1.04 3.35 1.10
C ALA A 184 -1.45 4.56 0.26
N GLN A 185 -2.18 4.28 -0.82
CA GLN A 185 -2.63 5.28 -1.79
C GLN A 185 -4.13 5.25 -1.92
N GLU A 186 -4.74 6.40 -2.18
CA GLU A 186 -6.20 6.53 -2.31
C GLU A 186 -6.94 6.04 -1.04
N GLY A 187 -8.19 6.48 -0.87
CA GLY A 187 -9.04 6.02 0.23
C GLY A 187 -9.51 7.11 1.16
N TYR A 188 -10.14 6.68 2.26
CA TYR A 188 -10.77 7.55 3.25
C TYR A 188 -9.96 7.54 4.54
N TYR A 189 -9.45 8.71 4.91
CA TYR A 189 -8.56 8.93 6.03
C TYR A 189 -9.24 9.84 7.03
N PHE A 190 -9.09 9.53 8.31
CA PHE A 190 -9.67 10.33 9.37
C PHE A 190 -8.74 11.49 9.72
N GLN A 191 -9.33 12.64 10.04
CA GLN A 191 -8.60 13.76 10.60
C GLN A 191 -7.97 13.35 11.93
N GLN A 192 -6.79 13.86 12.19
CA GLN A 192 -6.01 13.54 13.38
C GLN A 192 -6.51 14.40 14.55
N GLU A 193 -6.69 13.79 15.74
CA GLU A 193 -6.86 14.53 17.00
C GLU A 193 -5.51 14.94 17.61
#